data_AF-A0AAD1IN69-F1
#
_entry.id   AF-A0AAD1IN69-F1
#
_cell.length_a   1.000
_cell.length_b   1.000
_cell.length_c   1.000
_cell.angle_alpha   90.00
_cell.angle_beta   90.00
_cell.angle_gamma   90.00
#
_symmetry.space_group_name_H-M   'P 1'
#
loop_
_entity.id
_entity.type
_entity.pdbx_description
1 polymer ?
#
loop_
_entity_poly.entity_id
_entity_poly.type
_entity_poly.pdbx_seq_one_letter_code
_entity_poly.pdbx_strand_id
1 'polypeptide(L)'
;MVSLIENRAADPTDQPERPVGARQFAISVMVTLLVATAVVGSLPDSSIKDAAGPVLAPLMRVTGLDQSWGVFSPNPPRKLTEVEVHVIMSDGEDRVWRLDADRSLPGYRWRKLKEEVIRRKELRPGLARYVVRDVTDPGERAVRVLMIMQSETLPLPAEGKPKKVRKLIYDSKPAEQAR
;
A
#
# COMPACT_ATOMS: atom_id res chain seq x y z
N MET A 1 48.05 69.50 -8.16
CA MET A 1 46.91 69.61 -9.09
C MET A 1 46.73 68.25 -9.74
N VAL A 2 45.64 67.58 -9.38
CA VAL A 2 44.94 66.47 -10.05
C VAL A 2 45.60 65.07 -10.09
N SER A 3 44.87 64.18 -9.39
CA SER A 3 44.84 62.72 -9.38
C SER A 3 44.71 62.07 -10.76
N LEU A 4 45.37 60.94 -10.98
CA LEU A 4 44.88 59.93 -11.93
C LEU A 4 44.99 58.55 -11.27
N ILE A 5 43.99 58.23 -10.43
CA ILE A 5 43.67 56.85 -10.08
C ILE A 5 43.09 56.22 -11.34
N GLU A 6 43.86 55.33 -11.95
CA GLU A 6 43.44 54.54 -13.10
C GLU A 6 42.35 53.56 -12.64
N ASN A 7 41.10 53.95 -12.89
CA ASN A 7 39.92 53.19 -12.53
C ASN A 7 39.79 52.03 -13.51
N ARG A 8 40.47 50.91 -13.21
CA ARG A 8 40.32 49.65 -13.94
C ARG A 8 38.89 49.17 -13.69
N ALA A 9 38.00 49.39 -14.67
CA ALA A 9 36.66 48.85 -14.66
C ALA A 9 36.75 47.33 -14.40
N ALA A 10 36.13 46.87 -13.32
CA ALA A 10 35.91 45.46 -13.09
C ALA A 10 35.13 44.91 -14.31
N ASP A 11 35.68 43.88 -14.93
CA ASP A 11 35.05 43.19 -16.05
C ASP A 11 33.67 42.65 -15.62
N PRO A 12 32.55 43.07 -16.25
CA PRO A 12 31.21 42.65 -15.83
C PRO A 12 30.92 41.16 -16.08
N THR A 13 31.86 40.40 -16.66
CA THR A 13 31.73 38.96 -16.91
C THR A 13 32.36 38.04 -15.87
N ASP A 14 32.95 38.56 -14.78
CA ASP A 14 33.48 37.71 -13.70
C ASP A 14 32.36 37.24 -12.75
N GLN A 15 31.38 36.50 -13.30
CA GLN A 15 30.52 35.65 -12.49
C GLN A 15 31.27 34.33 -12.27
N PRO A 16 31.45 33.88 -11.02
CA PRO A 16 32.12 32.61 -10.76
C PRO A 16 31.31 31.52 -11.46
N GLU A 17 31.91 30.88 -12.48
CA GLU A 17 31.31 29.74 -13.15
C GLU A 17 31.00 28.68 -12.09
N ARG A 18 29.71 28.54 -11.73
CA ARG A 18 29.28 27.46 -10.85
C ARG A 18 29.69 26.15 -11.52
N PRO A 19 30.41 25.24 -10.84
CA PRO A 19 30.98 24.07 -11.50
C PRO A 19 29.87 23.24 -12.12
N VAL A 20 29.76 23.32 -13.44
CA VAL A 20 28.74 22.65 -14.25
C VAL A 20 28.74 21.14 -13.97
N GLY A 21 29.92 20.59 -13.66
CA GLY A 21 30.12 19.18 -13.31
C GLY A 21 29.40 18.73 -12.03
N ALA A 22 29.38 19.53 -10.96
CA ALA A 22 28.73 19.11 -9.71
C ALA A 22 27.21 19.04 -9.86
N ARG A 23 26.63 20.03 -10.55
CA ARG A 23 25.19 20.05 -10.86
C ARG A 23 24.80 18.91 -11.79
N GLN A 24 25.56 18.71 -12.86
CA GLN A 24 25.28 17.66 -13.85
C GLN A 24 25.45 16.25 -13.25
N PHE A 25 26.44 16.07 -12.39
CA PHE A 25 26.62 14.84 -11.63
C PHE A 25 25.44 14.58 -10.69
N ALA A 26 25.03 15.57 -9.89
CA ALA A 26 23.89 15.43 -9.00
C ALA A 26 22.59 15.07 -9.75
N ILE A 27 22.33 15.71 -10.90
CA ILE A 27 21.18 15.39 -11.75
C ILE A 27 21.29 13.95 -12.28
N SER A 28 22.47 13.53 -12.74
CA SER A 28 22.67 12.18 -13.28
C SER A 28 22.44 11.10 -12.22
N VAL A 29 22.93 11.32 -11.00
CA VAL A 29 22.68 10.43 -9.84
C VAL A 29 21.18 10.37 -9.53
N MET A 30 20.51 11.51 -9.46
CA MET A 30 19.07 11.57 -9.20
C MET A 30 18.26 10.82 -10.27
N VAL A 31 18.53 11.07 -11.56
CA VAL A 31 17.86 10.38 -12.68
C VAL A 31 18.12 8.88 -12.61
N THR A 32 19.35 8.46 -12.33
CA THR A 32 19.70 7.04 -12.21
C THR A 32 18.93 6.37 -11.06
N LEU A 33 18.82 7.04 -9.90
CA LEU A 33 18.04 6.54 -8.76
C LEU A 33 16.55 6.44 -9.10
N LEU A 34 15.97 7.42 -9.80
CA LEU A 34 14.58 7.38 -10.23
C LEU A 34 14.32 6.24 -11.22
N VAL A 35 15.19 6.06 -12.22
CA VAL A 35 15.09 4.98 -13.20
C VAL A 35 15.24 3.62 -12.52
N ALA A 36 16.24 3.44 -11.65
CA ALA A 36 16.43 2.20 -10.89
C ALA A 36 15.20 1.88 -10.02
N THR A 37 14.63 2.89 -9.38
CA THR A 37 13.40 2.78 -8.59
C THR A 37 12.21 2.33 -9.45
N ALA A 38 12.03 2.95 -10.62
CA ALA A 38 10.96 2.61 -11.56
C ALA A 38 11.11 1.18 -12.11
N VAL A 39 12.32 0.76 -12.44
CA VAL A 39 12.61 -0.61 -12.90
C VAL A 39 12.27 -1.61 -11.81
N VAL A 40 12.81 -1.44 -10.59
CA VAL A 40 12.56 -2.36 -9.48
C VAL A 40 11.06 -2.39 -9.11
N GLY A 41 10.38 -1.24 -9.14
CA GLY A 41 8.93 -1.16 -8.89
C GLY A 41 8.08 -1.88 -9.93
N SER A 42 8.56 -1.94 -11.17
CA SER A 42 7.89 -2.59 -12.30
C SER A 42 8.16 -4.09 -12.41
N LEU A 43 9.18 -4.60 -11.71
CA LEU A 43 9.49 -6.03 -11.75
C LEU A 43 8.40 -6.87 -11.07
N PRO A 44 8.08 -8.06 -11.63
CA PRO A 44 7.33 -9.07 -10.90
C PRO A 44 8.12 -9.54 -9.67
N ASP A 45 7.45 -10.29 -8.79
CA ASP A 45 8.08 -10.86 -7.60
C ASP A 45 9.33 -11.66 -8.01
N SER A 46 10.49 -11.22 -7.52
CA SER A 46 11.80 -11.69 -7.95
C SER A 46 12.84 -11.39 -6.88
N SER A 47 13.93 -12.15 -6.88
CA SER A 47 15.04 -11.98 -5.93
C SER A 47 15.66 -10.58 -5.96
N ILE A 48 15.68 -9.93 -7.14
CA ILE A 48 16.14 -8.54 -7.30
C ILE A 48 15.22 -7.58 -6.55
N LYS A 49 13.90 -7.76 -6.71
CA LYS A 49 12.89 -6.94 -6.04
C LYS A 49 12.91 -7.14 -4.52
N ASP A 50 13.12 -8.37 -4.06
CA ASP A 50 13.21 -8.68 -2.62
C ASP A 50 14.45 -8.05 -1.98
N ALA A 51 15.58 -8.02 -2.69
CA ALA A 51 16.82 -7.43 -2.20
C ALA A 51 16.84 -5.88 -2.28
N ALA A 52 16.44 -5.31 -3.42
CA ALA A 52 16.52 -3.87 -3.66
C ALA A 52 15.29 -3.10 -3.17
N GLY A 53 14.14 -3.76 -3.06
CA GLY A 53 12.86 -3.16 -2.64
C GLY A 53 12.93 -2.45 -1.29
N PRO A 54 13.44 -3.08 -0.21
CA PRO A 54 13.55 -2.42 1.10
C PRO A 54 14.42 -1.16 1.09
N VAL A 55 15.51 -1.17 0.30
CA VAL A 55 16.44 -0.04 0.18
C VAL A 55 15.81 1.12 -0.59
N LEU A 56 15.08 0.82 -1.67
CA LEU A 56 14.43 1.81 -2.52
C LEU A 56 13.04 2.25 -2.02
N ALA A 57 12.49 1.57 -1.01
CA ALA A 57 11.15 1.83 -0.50
C ALA A 57 10.87 3.30 -0.11
N PRO A 58 11.80 4.06 0.50
CA PRO A 58 11.58 5.49 0.77
C PRO A 58 11.39 6.30 -0.52
N LEU A 59 12.24 6.07 -1.52
CA LEU A 59 12.16 6.72 -2.82
C LEU A 59 10.87 6.35 -3.56
N MET A 60 10.50 5.07 -3.55
CA MET A 60 9.24 4.59 -4.13
C MET A 60 8.02 5.31 -3.55
N ARG A 61 7.97 5.45 -2.22
CA ARG A 61 6.85 6.12 -1.53
C ARG A 61 6.77 7.62 -1.82
N VAL A 62 7.91 8.31 -1.87
CA VAL A 62 7.94 9.76 -2.14
C VAL A 62 7.58 10.06 -3.60
N THR A 63 8.03 9.22 -4.52
CA THR A 63 7.82 9.41 -5.96
C THR A 63 6.50 8.82 -6.46
N GLY A 64 5.85 7.96 -5.67
CA GLY A 64 4.66 7.22 -6.08
C GLY A 64 4.93 6.12 -7.12
N LEU A 65 6.20 5.71 -7.28
CA LEU A 65 6.61 4.68 -8.23
C LEU A 65 6.24 3.25 -7.76
N ASP A 66 5.60 3.11 -6.60
CA ASP A 66 4.99 1.86 -6.12
C ASP A 66 3.56 1.62 -6.66
N GLN A 67 3.05 2.51 -7.51
CA GLN A 67 1.73 2.36 -8.10
C GLN A 67 1.65 1.14 -9.02
N SER A 68 0.73 0.23 -8.71
CA SER A 68 0.48 -0.97 -9.51
C SER A 68 -0.47 -0.65 -10.68
N TRP A 69 0.04 -0.78 -11.91
CA TRP A 69 -0.71 -0.60 -13.15
C TRP A 69 -1.29 -1.90 -13.72
N GLY A 70 -1.26 -3.00 -12.96
CA GLY A 70 -1.61 -4.34 -13.43
C GLY A 70 -3.04 -4.48 -13.99
N VAL A 71 -3.94 -3.55 -13.65
CA VAL A 71 -5.30 -3.47 -14.22
C VAL A 71 -5.31 -3.22 -15.73
N PHE A 72 -4.26 -2.60 -16.28
CA PHE A 72 -4.10 -2.37 -17.72
C PHE A 72 -3.19 -3.40 -18.40
N SER A 73 -2.74 -4.42 -17.66
CA SER A 73 -1.91 -5.48 -18.26
C SER A 73 -2.75 -6.41 -19.13
N PRO A 74 -2.14 -7.09 -20.14
CA PRO A 74 -2.83 -8.13 -20.91
C PRO A 74 -3.42 -9.27 -20.05
N ASN A 75 -2.91 -9.45 -18.83
CA ASN A 75 -3.35 -10.46 -17.87
C ASN A 75 -3.83 -9.78 -16.57
N PRO A 76 -5.01 -9.15 -16.56
CA PRO A 76 -5.51 -8.44 -15.39
C PRO A 76 -5.73 -9.40 -14.20
N PRO A 77 -5.79 -8.88 -12.95
CA PRO A 77 -6.07 -9.71 -11.79
C PRO A 77 -7.34 -10.57 -11.95
N ARG A 78 -7.17 -11.88 -11.91
CA ARG A 78 -8.25 -12.86 -12.16
C ARG A 78 -8.89 -13.42 -10.90
N LYS A 79 -8.74 -12.73 -9.77
CA LYS A 79 -9.29 -13.15 -8.48
C LYS A 79 -9.86 -11.95 -7.75
N LEU A 80 -11.11 -12.07 -7.33
CA LEU A 80 -11.72 -11.17 -6.37
C LEU A 80 -11.54 -11.77 -4.98
N THR A 81 -11.16 -10.96 -4.00
CA THR A 81 -11.03 -11.40 -2.61
C THR A 81 -11.82 -10.50 -1.67
N GLU A 82 -12.59 -11.12 -0.81
CA GLU A 82 -13.44 -10.50 0.20
C GLU A 82 -13.06 -11.04 1.59
N VAL A 83 -13.34 -10.23 2.61
CA VAL A 83 -13.14 -10.59 4.01
C VAL A 83 -14.46 -10.37 4.73
N GLU A 84 -14.94 -11.42 5.38
CA GLU A 84 -16.05 -11.39 6.31
C GLU A 84 -15.49 -11.53 7.72
N VAL A 85 -15.98 -10.73 8.66
CA VAL A 85 -15.65 -10.87 10.08
C VAL A 85 -16.93 -11.31 10.80
N HIS A 86 -16.90 -12.53 11.33
CA HIS A 86 -17.98 -13.11 12.11
C HIS A 86 -17.70 -12.88 13.59
N VAL A 87 -18.67 -12.29 14.29
CA VAL A 87 -18.63 -12.11 15.74
C VAL A 87 -19.73 -13.00 16.32
N ILE A 88 -19.30 -14.06 16.99
CA ILE A 88 -20.20 -14.98 17.69
C ILE A 88 -20.46 -14.42 19.08
N MET A 89 -21.73 -14.18 19.39
CA MET A 89 -22.22 -13.59 20.63
C MET A 89 -22.49 -14.67 21.69
N SER A 90 -22.60 -14.27 22.95
CA SER A 90 -22.81 -15.19 24.07
C SER A 90 -24.18 -15.87 24.07
N ASP A 91 -25.16 -15.27 23.41
CA ASP A 91 -26.49 -15.83 23.18
C ASP A 91 -26.53 -16.78 21.96
N GLY A 92 -25.41 -16.92 21.24
CA GLY A 92 -25.26 -17.76 20.05
C GLY A 92 -25.50 -17.04 18.72
N GLU A 93 -25.83 -15.74 18.73
CA GLU A 93 -25.98 -14.96 17.49
C GLU A 93 -24.65 -14.86 16.72
N ASP A 94 -24.69 -14.98 15.39
CA ASP A 94 -23.55 -14.73 14.49
C ASP A 94 -23.75 -13.42 13.73
N ARG A 95 -23.03 -12.38 14.15
CA ARG A 95 -23.06 -11.07 13.49
C ARG A 95 -21.92 -10.98 12.47
N VAL A 96 -22.29 -10.77 11.21
CA VAL A 96 -21.32 -10.74 10.10
C VAL A 96 -21.08 -9.32 9.63
N TRP A 97 -19.86 -8.84 9.84
CA TRP A 97 -19.39 -7.57 9.31
C TRP A 97 -18.74 -7.76 7.93
N ARG A 98 -19.15 -6.95 6.97
CA ARG A 98 -18.64 -6.94 5.59
C ARG A 98 -18.23 -5.54 5.20
N LEU A 99 -17.23 -5.44 4.31
CA LEU A 99 -16.99 -4.20 3.62
C LEU A 99 -17.98 -4.05 2.47
N ASP A 100 -18.82 -3.03 2.55
CA ASP A 100 -19.67 -2.64 1.42
C ASP A 100 -18.83 -2.14 0.23
N ALA A 101 -19.37 -2.35 -0.97
CA ALA A 101 -18.77 -1.90 -2.22
C ALA A 101 -18.95 -0.37 -2.43
N ASP A 102 -18.65 0.43 -1.40
CA ASP A 102 -18.69 1.89 -1.49
C ASP A 102 -17.51 2.41 -2.32
N ARG A 103 -17.83 3.25 -3.32
CA ARG A 103 -16.85 3.88 -4.22
C ARG A 103 -16.36 5.25 -3.70
N SER A 104 -16.87 5.72 -2.57
CA SER A 104 -16.42 6.94 -1.91
C SER A 104 -14.95 6.86 -1.47
N LEU A 105 -14.33 8.00 -1.14
CA LEU A 105 -12.99 8.02 -0.55
C LEU A 105 -12.92 7.24 0.78
N PRO A 106 -13.90 7.32 1.70
CA PRO A 106 -14.02 6.38 2.82
C PRO A 106 -14.04 4.91 2.39
N GLY A 107 -14.84 4.56 1.37
CA GLY A 107 -14.88 3.22 0.80
C GLY A 107 -13.52 2.76 0.25
N TYR A 108 -12.76 3.66 -0.37
CA TYR A 108 -11.39 3.40 -0.84
C TYR A 108 -10.44 3.05 0.32
N ARG A 109 -10.51 3.77 1.45
CA ARG A 109 -9.68 3.50 2.63
C ARG A 109 -9.97 2.13 3.20
N TRP A 110 -11.25 1.78 3.35
CA TRP A 110 -11.68 0.47 3.81
C TRP A 110 -11.22 -0.64 2.86
N ARG A 111 -11.37 -0.44 1.54
CA ARG A 111 -10.87 -1.38 0.54
C ARG A 111 -9.36 -1.62 0.67
N LYS A 112 -8.56 -0.58 0.92
CA LYS A 112 -7.12 -0.72 1.15
C LYS A 112 -6.80 -1.43 2.45
N LEU A 113 -7.51 -1.14 3.53
CA LEU A 113 -7.37 -1.88 4.78
C LEU A 113 -7.64 -3.38 4.57
N LYS A 114 -8.69 -3.74 3.82
CA LYS A 114 -9.00 -5.14 3.48
C LYS A 114 -7.83 -5.82 2.77
N GLU A 115 -7.26 -5.18 1.75
CA GLU A 115 -6.08 -5.72 1.05
C GLU A 115 -4.91 -5.97 2.02
N GLU A 116 -4.63 -5.01 2.91
CA GLU A 116 -3.54 -5.14 3.87
C GLU A 116 -3.80 -6.20 4.94
N VAL A 117 -5.04 -6.37 5.42
CA VAL A 117 -5.39 -7.41 6.42
C VAL A 117 -5.25 -8.83 5.86
N ILE A 118 -5.49 -9.00 4.55
CA ILE A 118 -5.20 -10.25 3.85
C ILE A 118 -3.69 -10.51 3.81
N ARG A 119 -2.90 -9.49 3.41
CA ARG A 119 -1.44 -9.58 3.24
C ARG A 119 -0.66 -9.71 4.56
N ARG A 120 -1.04 -8.94 5.58
CA ARG A 120 -0.33 -8.76 6.85
C ARG A 120 -1.14 -9.32 8.00
N LYS A 121 -0.65 -10.39 8.64
CA LYS A 121 -1.39 -11.08 9.71
C LYS A 121 -1.53 -10.21 10.96
N GLU A 122 -0.60 -9.29 11.14
CA GLU A 122 -0.44 -8.41 12.31
C GLU A 122 -1.59 -7.39 12.41
N LEU A 123 -2.28 -7.12 11.29
CA LEU A 123 -3.41 -6.19 11.25
C LEU A 123 -4.75 -6.83 11.66
N ARG A 124 -4.83 -8.17 11.68
CA ARG A 124 -6.09 -8.91 11.95
C ARG A 124 -6.62 -8.66 13.37
N PRO A 125 -5.80 -8.70 14.45
CA PRO A 125 -6.32 -8.38 15.79
C PRO A 125 -6.86 -6.95 15.89
N GLY A 126 -6.25 -5.99 15.20
CA GLY A 126 -6.73 -4.60 15.15
C GLY A 126 -8.13 -4.50 14.55
N LEU A 127 -8.33 -5.14 13.40
CA LEU A 127 -9.65 -5.18 12.75
C LEU A 127 -10.68 -5.95 13.59
N ALA A 128 -10.29 -7.07 14.22
CA ALA A 128 -11.19 -7.82 15.10
C ALA A 128 -11.75 -6.96 16.23
N ARG A 129 -10.88 -6.20 16.92
CA ARG A 129 -11.30 -5.29 18.00
C ARG A 129 -12.22 -4.19 17.50
N TYR A 130 -11.90 -3.61 16.34
CA TYR A 130 -12.76 -2.62 15.71
C TYR A 130 -14.16 -3.20 15.45
N VAL A 131 -14.25 -4.35 14.79
CA VAL A 131 -15.53 -4.96 14.41
C VAL A 131 -16.33 -5.37 15.65
N VAL A 132 -15.71 -5.99 16.66
CA VAL A 132 -16.42 -6.33 17.91
C VAL A 132 -17.07 -5.09 18.51
N ARG A 133 -16.36 -3.96 18.57
CA ARG A 133 -16.94 -2.70 19.07
C ARG A 133 -18.03 -2.12 18.17
N ASP A 134 -17.91 -2.32 16.86
CA ASP A 134 -18.86 -1.82 15.86
C ASP A 134 -20.21 -2.55 15.91
N VAL A 135 -20.18 -3.86 16.21
CA VAL A 135 -21.37 -4.73 16.14
C VAL A 135 -21.89 -5.21 17.49
N THR A 136 -21.28 -4.81 18.62
CA THR A 136 -21.71 -5.21 19.97
C THR A 136 -22.33 -4.02 20.69
N ASP A 137 -23.57 -4.17 21.15
CA ASP A 137 -24.29 -3.16 21.91
C ASP A 137 -23.93 -3.20 23.41
N PRO A 138 -24.23 -2.14 24.18
CA PRO A 138 -24.01 -2.13 25.62
C PRO A 138 -24.72 -3.28 26.34
N GLY A 139 -23.96 -4.09 27.09
CA GLY A 139 -24.48 -5.23 27.85
C GLY A 139 -24.40 -6.57 27.11
N GLU A 140 -24.09 -6.55 25.82
CA GLU A 140 -23.83 -7.75 25.04
C GLU A 140 -22.37 -8.19 25.14
N ARG A 141 -22.13 -9.47 24.83
CA ARG A 141 -20.80 -10.06 24.94
C ARG A 141 -20.48 -10.93 23.74
N ALA A 142 -19.47 -10.52 22.97
CA ALA A 142 -18.83 -11.40 22.00
C ALA A 142 -18.03 -12.51 22.72
N VAL A 143 -18.10 -13.74 22.20
CA VAL A 143 -17.37 -14.92 22.72
C VAL A 143 -16.31 -15.45 21.75
N ARG A 144 -16.45 -15.19 20.45
CA ARG A 144 -15.47 -15.60 19.43
C ARG A 144 -15.51 -14.67 18.23
N VAL A 145 -14.36 -14.42 17.63
CA VAL A 145 -14.23 -13.66 16.38
C VAL A 145 -13.53 -14.52 15.34
N LEU A 146 -14.15 -14.68 14.18
CA LEU A 146 -13.59 -15.38 13.04
C LEU A 146 -13.43 -14.40 11.87
N MET A 147 -12.32 -14.48 11.14
CA MET A 147 -12.21 -13.81 9.84
C MET A 147 -12.11 -14.83 8.73
N ILE A 148 -13.03 -14.74 7.78
CA ILE A 148 -13.12 -15.63 6.63
C ILE A 148 -12.73 -14.83 5.40
N MET A 149 -11.71 -15.30 4.70
CA MET A 149 -11.36 -14.81 3.38
C MET A 149 -12.12 -15.64 2.34
N GLN A 150 -12.89 -14.98 1.50
CA GLN A 150 -13.49 -15.57 0.32
C GLN A 150 -12.72 -15.13 -0.92
N SER A 151 -12.28 -16.08 -1.74
CA SER A 151 -11.65 -15.81 -3.02
C SER A 151 -12.49 -16.40 -4.15
N GLU A 152 -12.81 -15.59 -5.14
CA GLU A 152 -13.54 -15.98 -6.33
C GLU A 152 -12.66 -15.76 -7.56
N THR A 153 -12.50 -16.79 -8.39
CA THR A 153 -11.82 -16.62 -9.68
C THR A 153 -12.73 -15.85 -10.63
N LEU A 154 -12.14 -14.96 -11.42
CA LEU A 154 -12.76 -14.24 -12.52
C LEU A 154 -12.23 -14.84 -13.83
N PRO A 155 -12.77 -15.99 -14.29
CA PRO A 155 -12.37 -16.58 -15.56
C PRO A 155 -12.78 -15.67 -16.73
N LEU A 156 -12.00 -15.72 -17.82
CA LEU A 156 -12.46 -15.17 -19.09
C LEU A 156 -13.75 -15.87 -19.53
N PRO A 157 -14.62 -15.23 -20.33
CA PRO A 157 -15.89 -15.82 -20.76
C PRO A 157 -15.78 -17.24 -21.33
N ALA A 158 -14.65 -17.58 -21.97
CA ALA A 158 -14.39 -18.89 -22.56
C ALA A 158 -13.80 -19.95 -21.58
N GLU A 159 -13.38 -19.57 -20.38
CA GLU A 159 -12.64 -20.43 -19.45
C GLU A 159 -13.52 -21.12 -18.39
N GLY A 160 -14.84 -20.89 -18.42
CA GLY A 160 -15.80 -21.59 -17.59
C GLY A 160 -16.31 -20.80 -16.39
N LYS A 161 -16.81 -21.51 -15.36
CA LYS A 161 -17.53 -20.89 -14.23
C LYS A 161 -16.57 -20.40 -13.14
N PRO A 162 -16.91 -19.30 -12.43
CA PRO A 162 -16.19 -18.85 -11.25
C PRO A 162 -16.07 -19.95 -10.19
N LYS A 163 -14.86 -20.13 -9.63
CA LYS A 163 -14.59 -21.01 -8.49
C LYS A 163 -14.47 -20.15 -7.24
N LYS A 164 -15.21 -20.51 -6.19
CA LYS A 164 -15.18 -19.86 -4.88
C LYS A 164 -14.42 -20.73 -3.87
N VAL A 165 -13.54 -20.11 -3.09
CA VAL A 165 -12.79 -20.73 -2.00
C VAL A 165 -12.96 -19.89 -0.76
N ARG A 166 -13.37 -20.51 0.35
CA ARG A 166 -13.43 -19.86 1.66
C ARG A 166 -12.31 -20.39 2.55
N LYS A 167 -11.63 -19.49 3.26
CA LYS A 167 -10.52 -19.84 4.16
C LYS A 167 -10.64 -19.04 5.45
N LEU A 168 -10.59 -19.74 6.58
CA LEU A 168 -10.42 -19.11 7.88
C LEU A 168 -9.00 -18.55 7.98
N ILE A 169 -8.88 -17.24 8.19
CA ILE A 169 -7.59 -16.53 8.27
C ILE A 169 -7.30 -15.97 9.66
N TYR A 170 -8.29 -15.93 10.54
CA TYR A 170 -8.16 -15.51 11.93
C TYR A 170 -9.25 -16.14 12.78
N ASP A 171 -8.89 -16.53 14.00
CA ASP A 171 -9.78 -17.09 15.01
C ASP A 171 -9.25 -16.69 16.37
N SER A 172 -10.08 -16.06 17.19
CA SER A 172 -9.70 -15.72 18.57
C SER A 172 -10.91 -15.54 19.47
N LYS A 173 -10.67 -15.68 20.77
CA LYS A 173 -11.61 -15.27 21.81
C LYS A 173 -11.39 -13.78 22.11
N PRO A 174 -12.45 -12.96 22.29
CA PRO A 174 -12.30 -11.52 22.52
C PRO A 174 -11.45 -11.17 23.76
N ALA A 175 -11.51 -12.01 24.81
CA ALA A 175 -10.75 -11.81 26.05
C ALA A 175 -9.22 -11.93 25.89
N GLU A 176 -8.75 -12.57 24.82
CA GLU A 176 -7.32 -12.78 24.56
C GLU A 176 -6.64 -11.52 23.95
N GLN A 177 -7.44 -10.52 23.53
CA GLN A 177 -6.97 -9.34 22.80
C GLN A 177 -6.82 -8.07 23.66
N ALA A 178 -6.98 -8.20 24.99
CA ALA A 178 -6.90 -7.10 25.96
C ALA A 178 -5.52 -6.90 26.59
N ARG A 179 -4.47 -7.52 26.03
CA ARG A 179 -3.07 -7.35 26.45
C ARG A 179 -2.24 -6.71 25.35
#